data_AF-X0QP19-F1
#
_entry.id   AF-X0QP19-F1
#
_cell.length_a   1.000
_cell.length_b   1.000
_cell.length_c   1.000
_cell.angle_alpha   90.00
_cell.angle_beta   90.00
_cell.angle_gamma   90.00
#
_symmetry.space_group_name_H-M   'P 1'
#
loop_
_entity.id
_entity.type
_entity.pdbx_description
1 polymer ?
#
loop_
_entity_poly.entity_id
_entity_poly.type
_entity_poly.pdbx_seq_one_letter_code
_entity_poly.pdbx_strand_id
1 'polypeptide(L)'
;MTSTTQPEPTNEQRRIIYQARRGLKELDFYIDPYVKELYLTADATEQATFAEMLTHEDPDLLDYFTNQNRPEEDDIWALVNKIKTWRHTKDLV
;
A
#
# COMPACT_ATOMS: atom_id res chain seq x y z
N MET A 1 6.81 -7.90 21.47
CA MET A 1 7.36 -6.55 21.23
C MET A 1 8.29 -6.63 20.03
N THR A 2 7.76 -6.68 18.81
CA THR A 2 8.58 -6.64 17.60
C THR A 2 8.71 -5.17 17.20
N SER A 3 9.81 -4.54 17.61
CA SER A 3 10.21 -3.24 17.09
C SER A 3 10.67 -3.45 15.65
N THR A 4 9.77 -3.33 14.68
CA THR A 4 10.14 -3.30 13.26
C THR A 4 10.89 -1.99 13.03
N THR A 5 12.21 -1.99 13.22
CA THR A 5 13.06 -0.84 12.87
C THR A 5 13.15 -0.78 11.35
N GLN A 6 12.22 -0.06 10.73
CA GLN A 6 12.32 0.29 9.31
C GLN A 6 13.57 1.15 9.08
N PRO A 7 14.22 1.04 7.91
CA PRO A 7 15.34 1.91 7.56
C PRO A 7 14.87 3.37 7.47
N GLU A 8 15.79 4.32 7.58
CA GLU A 8 15.46 5.73 7.37
C GLU A 8 15.02 5.96 5.91
N PRO A 9 13.86 6.58 5.66
CA PRO A 9 13.37 6.79 4.31
C PRO A 9 14.16 7.89 3.60
N THR A 10 14.41 7.69 2.30
CA THR A 10 14.92 8.73 1.40
C THR A 10 13.91 9.88 1.25
N ASN A 11 14.34 11.01 0.70
CA ASN A 11 13.43 12.13 0.43
C ASN A 11 12.30 11.76 -0.54
N GLU A 12 12.55 10.87 -1.50
CA GLU A 12 11.54 10.37 -2.43
C GLU A 12 10.54 9.46 -1.72
N GLN A 13 11.02 8.51 -0.92
CA GLN A 13 10.17 7.63 -0.12
C GLN A 13 9.31 8.43 0.86
N ARG A 14 9.83 9.51 1.47
CA ARG A 14 9.04 10.40 2.34
C ARG A 14 7.88 11.06 1.60
N ARG A 15 8.06 11.46 0.34
CA ARG A 15 6.99 12.03 -0.50
C ARG A 15 5.91 11.00 -0.77
N ILE A 16 6.31 9.78 -1.12
CA ILE A 16 5.38 8.66 -1.39
C ILE A 16 4.60 8.30 -0.11
N ILE A 17 5.28 8.20 1.04
CA ILE A 17 4.64 7.97 2.34
C ILE A 17 3.62 9.06 2.67
N TYR A 18 3.93 10.32 2.34
CA TYR A 18 2.99 11.42 2.55
C TYR A 18 1.77 11.34 1.61
N GLN A 19 1.99 11.01 0.33
CA GLN A 19 0.94 10.80 -0.67
C GLN A 19 0.04 9.60 -0.34
N ALA A 20 0.56 8.61 0.40
CA ALA A 20 -0.18 7.42 0.79
C ALA A 20 -1.31 7.69 1.81
N ARG A 21 -1.33 8.86 2.47
CA ARG A 21 -2.36 9.22 3.45
C ARG A 21 -3.67 9.54 2.73
N ARG A 22 -4.74 8.79 2.99
CA ARG A 22 -6.03 8.96 2.33
C ARG A 22 -7.09 9.50 3.29
N GLY A 23 -8.22 9.94 2.72
CA GLY A 23 -9.36 10.47 3.49
C GLY A 23 -10.41 9.41 3.85
N LEU A 24 -10.30 8.22 3.26
CA LEU A 24 -11.24 7.11 3.42
C LEU A 24 -10.69 6.07 4.39
N LYS A 25 -11.45 5.78 5.44
CA LYS A 25 -11.05 4.84 6.50
C LYS A 25 -10.78 3.43 5.98
N GLU A 26 -11.54 3.03 4.96
CA GLU A 26 -11.39 1.74 4.30
C GLU A 26 -10.04 1.63 3.58
N LEU A 27 -9.53 2.70 2.98
CA LEU A 27 -8.19 2.73 2.39
C LEU A 27 -7.10 2.74 3.46
N ASP A 28 -7.28 3.54 4.51
CA ASP A 28 -6.36 3.59 5.64
C ASP A 28 -6.23 2.22 6.33
N PHE A 29 -7.27 1.38 6.32
CA PHE A 29 -7.16 0.01 6.84
C PHE A 29 -6.07 -0.81 6.13
N TYR A 30 -5.89 -0.64 4.82
CA TYR A 30 -4.93 -1.39 4.01
C TYR A 30 -3.58 -0.68 3.87
N ILE A 31 -3.59 0.61 3.54
CA ILE A 31 -2.40 1.34 3.09
C ILE A 31 -1.50 1.72 4.27
N ASP A 32 -2.09 2.18 5.38
CA ASP A 32 -1.37 2.71 6.53
C ASP A 32 -0.44 1.66 7.19
N PRO A 33 -0.88 0.41 7.41
CA PRO A 33 0.00 -0.66 7.93
C PRO A 33 1.02 -1.12 6.89
N TYR A 34 0.67 -1.18 5.61
CA TYR A 34 1.62 -1.53 4.55
C TYR A 34 2.80 -0.55 4.53
N VAL A 35 2.53 0.76 4.61
CA VAL A 35 3.58 1.79 4.67
C VAL A 35 4.47 1.61 5.90
N LYS A 36 3.87 1.39 7.07
CA LYS A 36 4.56 1.26 8.36
C LYS A 36 5.40 0.00 8.53
N GLU A 37 5.16 -1.03 7.72
CA GLU A 37 5.76 -2.35 7.96
C GLU A 37 6.48 -2.94 6.75
N LEU A 38 6.01 -2.66 5.54
CA LEU A 38 6.48 -3.34 4.33
C LEU A 38 7.13 -2.40 3.33
N TYR A 39 6.60 -1.19 3.13
CA TYR A 39 7.03 -0.32 2.03
C TYR A 39 8.54 -0.04 2.00
N LEU A 40 9.15 0.30 3.14
CA LEU A 40 10.57 0.67 3.19
C LEU A 40 11.54 -0.51 3.04
N THR A 41 11.05 -1.74 3.15
CA THR A 41 11.83 -2.97 2.98
C THR A 41 11.44 -3.75 1.72
N ALA A 42 10.41 -3.31 1.00
CA ALA A 42 10.04 -3.82 -0.31
C ALA A 42 11.15 -3.53 -1.33
N ASP A 43 11.25 -4.36 -2.36
CA ASP A 43 12.20 -4.12 -3.45
C ASP A 43 11.83 -2.87 -4.26
N ALA A 44 12.76 -2.43 -5.11
CA ALA A 44 12.59 -1.20 -5.88
C ALA A 44 11.40 -1.26 -6.86
N THR A 45 11.08 -2.44 -7.38
CA THR A 45 9.95 -2.63 -8.30
C THR A 45 8.64 -2.43 -7.55
N GLU A 46 8.47 -3.07 -6.40
CA GLU A 46 7.26 -2.92 -5.60
C GLU A 46 7.09 -1.48 -5.06
N GLN A 47 8.17 -0.81 -4.69
CA GLN A 47 8.10 0.59 -4.28
C GLN A 47 7.64 1.49 -5.44
N ALA A 48 8.14 1.25 -6.66
CA ALA A 48 7.72 1.98 -7.85
C ALA A 48 6.25 1.71 -8.20
N THR A 49 5.83 0.44 -8.20
CA THR A 49 4.43 0.05 -8.42
C THR A 49 3.51 0.65 -7.36
N PHE A 50 3.95 0.75 -6.10
CA PHE A 50 3.17 1.42 -5.07
C PHE A 50 3.03 2.93 -5.34
N ALA A 51 4.10 3.59 -5.76
CA ALA A 51 4.06 5.00 -6.13
C ALA A 51 3.12 5.26 -7.31
N GLU A 52 3.12 4.37 -8.32
CA GLU A 52 2.20 4.39 -9.45
C GLU A 52 0.75 4.14 -9.01
N MET A 53 0.50 3.13 -8.19
CA MET A 53 -0.81 2.88 -7.60
C MET A 53 -1.38 4.14 -6.91
N LEU A 54 -0.53 4.92 -6.23
CA LEU A 54 -0.98 6.14 -5.55
C LEU A 54 -1.38 7.30 -6.50
N THR A 55 -1.19 7.18 -7.81
CA THR A 55 -1.69 8.18 -8.77
C THR A 55 -3.19 8.03 -9.06
N HIS A 56 -3.79 6.89 -8.72
CA HIS A 56 -5.24 6.68 -8.82
C HIS A 56 -5.99 7.46 -7.73
N GLU A 57 -7.22 7.85 -8.04
CA GLU A 57 -8.10 8.55 -7.10
C GLU A 57 -8.65 7.60 -6.03
N ASP A 58 -9.05 8.15 -4.88
CA ASP A 58 -9.57 7.38 -3.75
C ASP A 58 -10.74 6.44 -4.12
N PRO A 59 -11.73 6.84 -4.97
CA PRO A 59 -12.79 5.93 -5.40
C PRO A 59 -12.29 4.71 -6.15
N ASP A 60 -11.36 4.89 -7.10
CA ASP A 60 -10.79 3.79 -7.89
C ASP A 60 -10.00 2.83 -7.01
N LEU A 61 -9.17 3.39 -6.13
CA LEU A 61 -8.42 2.59 -5.16
C LEU A 61 -9.36 1.78 -4.27
N LEU A 62 -10.45 2.39 -3.79
CA LEU A 62 -11.43 1.70 -2.96
C LEU A 62 -12.05 0.53 -3.71
N ASP A 63 -12.42 0.71 -4.97
CA ASP A 63 -12.96 -0.36 -5.82
C ASP A 63 -11.96 -1.52 -5.99
N TYR A 64 -10.66 -1.22 -6.15
CA TYR A 64 -9.62 -2.25 -6.24
C TYR A 64 -9.49 -3.02 -4.91
N PHE A 65 -9.40 -2.30 -3.79
CA PHE A 65 -9.27 -2.91 -2.46
C PHE A 65 -10.50 -3.72 -2.05
N THR A 66 -11.68 -3.42 -2.62
CA THR A 66 -12.96 -4.12 -2.35
C THR A 66 -13.39 -5.11 -3.44
N ASN A 67 -12.52 -5.39 -4.44
CA ASN A 67 -12.81 -6.27 -5.58
C ASN A 67 -14.05 -5.86 -6.40
N GLN A 68 -14.43 -4.58 -6.38
CA GLN A 68 -15.50 -4.07 -7.24
C GLN A 68 -14.98 -3.78 -8.65
N ASN A 69 -13.69 -3.44 -8.76
CA ASN A 69 -13.00 -3.24 -10.03
C ASN A 69 -11.53 -3.68 -9.94
N ARG A 70 -10.80 -3.61 -11.05
CA ARG A 70 -9.34 -3.83 -11.13
C ARG A 70 -8.65 -2.73 -11.96
N PRO A 71 -7.38 -2.39 -11.69
CA PRO A 71 -6.58 -1.53 -12.56
C PRO A 71 -6.29 -2.23 -13.90
N GLU A 72 -5.83 -1.48 -14.90
CA GLU A 72 -5.40 -2.04 -16.19
C GLU A 72 -4.03 -2.73 -16.07
N GLU A 73 -3.24 -2.27 -15.11
CA GLU A 73 -1.87 -2.64 -14.83
C GLU A 73 -1.84 -3.87 -13.91
N ASP A 74 -1.43 -5.01 -14.46
CA ASP A 74 -1.36 -6.28 -13.74
C ASP A 74 -0.46 -6.20 -12.49
N ASP A 75 0.61 -5.40 -12.54
CA ASP A 75 1.53 -5.22 -11.41
C ASP A 75 0.86 -4.47 -10.25
N ILE A 76 0.04 -3.44 -10.54
CA ILE A 76 -0.75 -2.75 -9.52
C ILE A 76 -1.77 -3.71 -8.91
N TRP A 77 -2.44 -4.52 -9.75
CA TRP A 77 -3.40 -5.50 -9.27
C TRP A 77 -2.75 -6.58 -8.38
N ALA A 78 -1.56 -7.05 -8.75
CA ALA A 78 -0.78 -7.97 -7.94
C ALA A 78 -0.42 -7.37 -6.58
N LEU A 79 0.02 -6.11 -6.55
CA LEU A 79 0.34 -5.39 -5.32
C LEU A 79 -0.89 -5.17 -4.42
N VAL A 80 -2.02 -4.74 -4.99
CA VAL A 80 -3.29 -4.58 -4.24
C VAL A 80 -3.67 -5.91 -3.57
N ASN A 81 -3.61 -7.02 -4.30
CA ASN A 81 -3.92 -8.34 -3.74
C ASN A 81 -2.93 -8.75 -2.65
N LYS A 82 -1.63 -8.50 -2.83
CA LYS A 82 -0.61 -8.73 -1.80
C LYS A 82 -0.95 -8.00 -0.50
N ILE A 83 -1.26 -6.70 -0.59
CA ILE A 83 -1.58 -5.86 0.58
C ILE A 83 -2.84 -6.38 1.28
N LYS A 84 -3.89 -6.69 0.52
CA LYS A 84 -5.15 -7.25 1.06
C LYS A 84 -4.91 -8.55 1.79
N THR A 85 -4.27 -9.52 1.15
CA THR A 85 -4.01 -10.84 1.72
C THR A 85 -3.17 -10.73 2.99
N TRP A 86 -2.12 -9.91 2.98
CA TRP A 86 -1.28 -9.67 4.16
C TRP A 86 -2.08 -9.06 5.30
N ARG A 87 -2.88 -8.02 5.03
CA ARG A 87 -3.69 -7.33 6.04
C ARG A 87 -4.70 -8.28 6.69
N HIS A 88 -5.46 -9.02 5.88
CA HIS A 88 -6.45 -9.97 6.37
C HIS A 88 -5.83 -11.14 7.12
N THR A 89 -4.65 -11.61 6.71
CA THR A 89 -3.92 -12.65 7.46
C THR A 89 -3.51 -12.15 8.85
N LYS A 90 -3.16 -10.86 8.96
CA LYS A 90 -2.74 -10.25 10.22
C LYS A 90 -3.90 -10.01 11.19
N ASP A 91 -5.09 -9.66 10.70
CA ASP A 91 -6.29 -9.50 11.54
C ASP A 91 -6.82 -10.83 12.11
N LEU A 92 -6.37 -11.98 11.59
CA LEU A 92 -6.74 -13.31 12.07
C LEU A 92 -5.85 -13.85 13.20
N VAL A 93 -4.80 -13.12 13.60
CA VAL A 93 -3.76 -13.56 14.56
C VAL A 93 -3.72 -12.69 15.80
#